data_AF-A0AAV0HJH0-F1
#
_entry.id   AF-A0AAV0HJH0-F1
#
_cell.length_a   1.000
_cell.length_b   1.000
_cell.length_c   1.000
_cell.angle_alpha   90.00
_cell.angle_beta   90.00
_cell.angle_gamma   90.00
#
_symmetry.space_group_name_H-M   'P 1'
#
loop_
_entity.id
_entity.type
_entity.pdbx_description
1 polymer ?
#
loop_
_entity_poly.entity_id
_entity_poly.type
_entity_poly.pdbx_seq_one_letter_code
_entity_poly.pdbx_strand_id
1 'polypeptide(L)'
;MAMLDPILLKPWHHVSRWFGNEDPTPFQTAHGATFWDFAGGQPGLNGFFNDAMASDARLVTTVLVSEFRGAFEGMGSLVDVGGGTGTVAKAIAAAFPELECTVLDLPHVVDGLQGEGNLTFVGGDMFVDIPAADCVLLKV
;
A
#
# COMPACT_ATOMS: atom_id res chain seq x y z
N MET A 1 1.65 -16.83 -9.02
CA MET A 1 0.95 -17.12 -10.29
C MET A 1 -0.05 -15.99 -10.60
N ALA A 2 0.41 -14.73 -10.53
CA ALA A 2 -0.43 -13.53 -10.61
C ALA A 2 -0.87 -13.21 -12.05
N MET A 3 0.08 -13.29 -12.98
CA MET A 3 -0.06 -12.81 -14.35
C MET A 3 -0.98 -13.66 -15.23
N LEU A 4 -1.52 -14.77 -14.71
CA LEU A 4 -2.49 -15.61 -15.43
C LEU A 4 -3.93 -15.35 -14.97
N ASP A 5 -4.14 -14.49 -13.97
CA ASP A 5 -5.51 -14.13 -13.56
C ASP A 5 -6.18 -13.33 -14.70
N PRO A 6 -7.37 -13.73 -15.18
CA PRO A 6 -8.06 -13.04 -16.26
C PRO A 6 -8.30 -11.55 -16.00
N ILE A 7 -8.48 -11.15 -14.73
CA ILE A 7 -8.66 -9.75 -14.33
C ILE A 7 -7.39 -8.95 -14.60
N LEU A 8 -6.22 -9.52 -14.30
CA LEU A 8 -4.92 -8.88 -14.50
C LEU A 8 -4.42 -9.01 -15.95
N LEU A 9 -4.87 -10.03 -16.68
CA LEU A 9 -4.48 -10.26 -18.08
C LEU A 9 -5.27 -9.38 -19.07
N LYS A 10 -6.59 -9.21 -18.83
CA LYS A 10 -7.47 -8.46 -19.74
C LYS A 10 -6.96 -7.05 -20.09
N PRO A 11 -6.45 -6.21 -19.15
CA PRO A 11 -5.91 -4.89 -19.46
C PRO A 11 -4.85 -4.88 -20.57
N TRP A 12 -4.03 -5.91 -20.66
CA TRP A 12 -2.98 -6.03 -21.69
C TRP A 12 -3.55 -6.15 -23.10
N HIS A 13 -4.75 -6.71 -23.26
CA HIS A 13 -5.44 -6.77 -24.55
C HIS A 13 -6.09 -5.44 -24.94
N HIS A 14 -6.18 -4.48 -24.02
CA HIS A 14 -6.81 -3.18 -24.23
C HIS A 14 -5.80 -2.03 -24.35
N VAL A 15 -4.50 -2.29 -24.29
CA VAL A 15 -3.44 -1.25 -24.37
C VAL A 15 -3.57 -0.38 -25.62
N SER A 16 -3.81 -0.98 -26.80
CA SER A 16 -3.99 -0.22 -28.05
C SER A 16 -5.23 0.68 -28.02
N ARG A 17 -6.33 0.21 -27.40
CA ARG A 17 -7.55 0.98 -27.22
C ARG A 17 -7.36 2.12 -26.21
N TRP A 18 -6.63 1.86 -25.14
CA TRP A 18 -6.30 2.85 -24.10
C TRP A 18 -5.52 4.03 -24.69
N PHE A 19 -4.57 3.80 -25.59
CA PHE A 19 -3.88 4.91 -26.29
C PHE A 19 -4.81 5.80 -27.13
N GLY A 20 -6.02 5.35 -27.44
CA GLY A 20 -7.01 6.07 -28.24
C GLY A 20 -8.14 6.69 -27.43
N ASN A 21 -8.10 6.66 -26.09
CA ASN A 21 -9.12 7.25 -25.23
C ASN A 21 -8.50 8.12 -24.11
N GLU A 22 -9.37 8.66 -23.25
CA GLU A 22 -8.97 9.52 -22.12
C GLU A 22 -8.94 8.78 -20.78
N ASP A 23 -9.05 7.44 -20.79
CA ASP A 23 -9.00 6.69 -19.55
C ASP A 23 -7.58 6.75 -18.95
N PRO A 24 -7.43 6.91 -17.63
CA PRO A 24 -6.12 6.99 -16.97
C PRO A 24 -5.24 5.75 -17.13
N THR A 25 -5.83 4.55 -17.25
CA THR A 25 -5.07 3.29 -17.29
C THR A 25 -5.70 2.25 -18.23
N PRO A 26 -4.91 1.29 -18.75
CA PRO A 26 -5.45 0.14 -19.47
C PRO A 26 -6.44 -0.69 -18.65
N PHE A 27 -6.27 -0.71 -17.32
CA PHE A 27 -7.18 -1.40 -16.40
C PHE A 27 -8.56 -0.76 -16.45
N GLN A 28 -8.62 0.57 -16.39
CA GLN A 28 -9.87 1.32 -16.49
C GLN A 28 -10.52 1.17 -17.87
N THR A 29 -9.74 1.16 -18.95
CA THR A 29 -10.27 0.86 -20.29
C THR A 29 -10.86 -0.55 -20.39
N ALA A 30 -10.31 -1.53 -19.68
CA ALA A 30 -10.76 -2.92 -19.72
C ALA A 30 -11.95 -3.21 -18.79
N HIS A 31 -12.03 -2.53 -17.64
CA HIS A 31 -12.95 -2.87 -16.56
C HIS A 31 -13.92 -1.75 -16.18
N GLY A 32 -13.74 -0.54 -16.70
CA GLY A 32 -14.61 0.62 -16.46
C GLY A 32 -14.47 1.25 -15.08
N ALA A 33 -13.51 0.80 -14.27
CA ALA A 33 -13.21 1.31 -12.94
C ALA A 33 -11.69 1.31 -12.71
N THR A 34 -11.22 2.08 -11.73
CA THR A 34 -9.81 2.02 -11.33
C THR A 34 -9.49 0.64 -10.73
N PHE A 35 -8.20 0.28 -10.69
CA PHE A 35 -7.78 -0.98 -10.06
C PHE A 35 -8.23 -1.06 -8.60
N TRP A 36 -8.08 0.04 -7.85
CA TRP A 36 -8.37 0.12 -6.43
C TRP A 36 -9.86 -0.02 -6.12
N ASP A 37 -10.71 0.68 -6.88
CA ASP A 37 -12.17 0.56 -6.73
C ASP A 37 -12.64 -0.86 -7.06
N PHE A 38 -12.05 -1.44 -8.11
CA PHE A 38 -12.37 -2.80 -8.54
C PHE A 38 -11.93 -3.84 -7.51
N ALA A 39 -10.75 -3.68 -6.92
CA ALA A 39 -10.24 -4.56 -5.86
C ALA A 39 -11.08 -4.49 -4.59
N GLY A 40 -11.57 -3.30 -4.22
CA GLY A 40 -12.47 -3.12 -3.06
C GLY A 40 -13.77 -3.93 -3.17
N GLY A 41 -14.25 -4.18 -4.40
CA GLY A 41 -15.41 -5.05 -4.65
C GLY A 41 -15.09 -6.54 -4.81
N GLN A 42 -13.81 -6.93 -4.83
CA GLN A 42 -13.38 -8.30 -5.10
C GLN A 42 -12.38 -8.81 -4.04
N PRO A 43 -12.87 -9.47 -2.97
CA PRO A 43 -12.03 -9.93 -1.87
C PRO A 43 -10.84 -10.81 -2.29
N GLY A 44 -11.02 -11.65 -3.31
CA GLY A 44 -9.96 -12.50 -3.84
C GLY A 44 -8.82 -11.72 -4.48
N LEU A 45 -9.13 -10.67 -5.25
CA LEU A 45 -8.13 -9.81 -5.87
C LEU A 45 -7.43 -8.93 -4.83
N ASN A 46 -8.20 -8.38 -3.88
CA ASN A 46 -7.66 -7.57 -2.79
C ASN A 46 -6.66 -8.36 -1.94
N GLY A 47 -7.06 -9.55 -1.46
CA GLY A 47 -6.18 -10.42 -0.69
C GLY A 47 -4.93 -10.82 -1.47
N PHE A 48 -5.11 -11.22 -2.73
CA PHE A 48 -3.99 -11.57 -3.61
C PHE A 48 -2.98 -10.43 -3.78
N PHE A 49 -3.46 -9.21 -4.03
CA PHE A 49 -2.60 -8.04 -4.19
C PHE A 49 -1.85 -7.71 -2.89
N ASN A 50 -2.54 -7.71 -1.76
CA ASN A 50 -1.93 -7.46 -0.45
C ASN A 50 -0.85 -8.49 -0.11
N ASP A 51 -1.08 -9.76 -0.41
CA ASP A 51 -0.10 -10.84 -0.21
C ASP A 51 1.14 -10.65 -1.11
N ALA A 52 0.93 -10.26 -2.38
CA ALA A 52 2.02 -9.99 -3.30
C ALA A 52 2.89 -8.82 -2.79
N MET A 53 2.27 -7.72 -2.37
CA MET A 53 2.97 -6.54 -1.86
C MET A 53 3.71 -6.80 -0.54
N ALA A 54 3.19 -7.69 0.31
CA ALA A 54 3.82 -8.11 1.55
C ALA A 54 5.05 -9.01 1.31
N SER A 55 5.11 -9.74 0.20
CA SER A 55 6.23 -10.63 -0.13
C SER A 55 7.55 -9.86 -0.28
N ASP A 56 7.51 -8.71 -0.97
CA ASP A 56 8.69 -7.87 -1.20
C ASP A 56 9.06 -7.01 0.02
N ALA A 57 8.10 -6.75 0.90
CA ALA A 57 8.31 -5.88 2.06
C ALA A 57 9.38 -6.41 3.03
N ARG A 58 9.60 -7.74 3.12
CA ARG A 58 10.65 -8.29 4.02
C ARG A 58 12.07 -7.89 3.60
N LEU A 59 12.34 -7.85 2.30
CA LEU A 59 13.64 -7.43 1.77
C LEU A 59 13.83 -5.93 2.00
N VAL A 60 12.79 -5.13 1.70
CA VAL A 60 12.78 -3.68 1.88
C VAL A 60 12.97 -3.30 3.36
N THR A 61 12.26 -3.96 4.26
CA THR A 61 12.40 -3.81 5.71
C THR A 61 13.82 -4.06 6.19
N THR A 62 14.46 -5.12 5.71
CA THR A 62 15.83 -5.47 6.13
C THR A 62 16.79 -4.33 5.80
N VAL A 63 16.70 -3.81 4.57
CA VAL A 63 17.54 -2.69 4.11
C VAL A 63 17.20 -1.39 4.85
N LEU A 64 15.92 -1.07 5.06
CA LEU A 64 15.51 0.16 5.76
C LEU A 64 16.00 0.17 7.22
N VAL A 65 15.89 -0.96 7.92
CA VAL A 65 16.27 -1.07 9.33
C VAL A 65 17.79 -1.17 9.51
N SER A 66 18.51 -1.85 8.61
CA SER A 66 19.97 -2.03 8.76
C SER A 66 20.79 -0.89 8.18
N GLU A 67 20.44 -0.41 6.98
CA GLU A 67 21.26 0.55 6.22
C GLU A 67 20.80 2.00 6.38
N PHE A 68 19.50 2.22 6.65
CA PHE A 68 18.89 3.55 6.68
C PHE A 68 18.42 3.96 8.08
N ARG A 69 18.98 3.34 9.13
CA ARG A 69 18.63 3.64 10.52
C ARG A 69 18.69 5.13 10.85
N GLY A 70 19.74 5.82 10.38
CA GLY A 70 19.93 7.25 10.60
C GLY A 70 18.83 8.14 9.99
N ALA A 71 18.06 7.64 9.02
CA ALA A 71 16.91 8.37 8.48
C ALA A 71 15.74 8.46 9.46
N PHE A 72 15.69 7.56 10.45
CA PHE A 72 14.64 7.49 11.46
C PHE A 72 15.07 8.00 12.84
N GLU A 73 16.35 8.35 13.01
CA GLU A 73 16.88 8.84 14.27
C GLU A 73 16.32 10.23 14.61
N GLY A 74 15.77 10.38 15.81
CA GLY A 74 15.24 11.64 16.32
C GLY A 74 13.83 12.00 15.82
N MET A 75 13.20 11.16 15.00
CA MET A 75 11.80 11.33 14.60
C MET A 75 10.86 10.82 15.69
N GLY A 76 9.75 11.52 15.91
CA GLY A 76 8.70 11.10 16.85
C GLY A 76 7.55 10.39 16.16
N SER A 77 7.33 10.63 14.86
CA SER A 77 6.20 10.07 14.13
C SER A 77 6.49 9.80 12.64
N LEU A 78 5.89 8.73 12.11
CA LEU A 78 5.93 8.33 10.71
C LEU A 78 4.54 7.91 10.22
N VAL A 79 4.19 8.31 9.00
CA VAL A 79 3.04 7.77 8.27
C VAL A 79 3.48 6.98 7.03
N ASP A 80 3.09 5.71 6.95
CA ASP A 80 3.26 4.83 5.80
C ASP A 80 2.02 4.92 4.91
N VAL A 81 2.12 5.70 3.83
CA VAL A 81 1.02 6.03 2.93
C VAL A 81 0.93 4.99 1.82
N GLY A 82 -0.24 4.36 1.69
CA GLY A 82 -0.39 3.16 0.88
C GLY A 82 0.30 1.94 1.50
N GLY A 83 0.44 1.94 2.84
CA GLY A 83 1.22 0.93 3.59
C GLY A 83 0.58 -0.47 3.64
N GLY A 84 -0.59 -0.65 3.02
CA GLY A 84 -1.31 -1.91 2.93
C GLY A 84 -1.66 -2.49 4.28
N THR A 85 -1.31 -3.77 4.49
CA THR A 85 -1.50 -4.47 5.77
C THR A 85 -0.45 -4.13 6.83
N GLY A 86 0.36 -3.09 6.59
CA GLY A 86 1.33 -2.52 7.51
C GLY A 86 2.62 -3.31 7.65
N THR A 87 3.00 -4.13 6.66
CA THR A 87 4.18 -5.00 6.77
C THR A 87 5.48 -4.21 7.02
N VAL A 88 5.65 -3.08 6.33
CA VAL A 88 6.84 -2.22 6.51
C VAL A 88 6.76 -1.45 7.83
N ALA A 89 5.65 -0.75 8.07
CA ALA A 89 5.41 -0.03 9.32
C ALA A 89 5.56 -0.91 10.59
N LYS A 90 5.07 -2.15 10.59
CA LYS A 90 5.26 -3.11 11.70
C LYS A 90 6.73 -3.36 12.02
N ALA A 91 7.56 -3.48 10.99
CA ALA A 91 8.96 -3.77 11.19
C ALA A 91 9.75 -2.53 11.63
N ILE A 92 9.38 -1.34 11.13
CA ILE A 92 9.91 -0.06 11.63
C ILE A 92 9.52 0.11 13.09
N ALA A 93 8.24 -0.04 13.45
CA ALA A 93 7.75 0.06 14.81
C ALA A 93 8.50 -0.89 15.77
N ALA A 94 8.79 -2.12 15.34
CA ALA A 94 9.56 -3.09 16.11
C ALA A 94 11.05 -2.71 16.27
N ALA A 95 11.64 -2.06 15.27
CA ALA A 95 13.04 -1.61 15.31
C ALA A 95 13.24 -0.30 16.08
N PHE A 96 12.20 0.53 16.14
CA PHE A 96 12.20 1.86 16.77
C PHE A 96 10.98 2.00 17.70
N PRO A 97 11.05 1.48 18.94
CA PRO A 97 9.90 1.48 19.86
C PRO A 97 9.42 2.88 20.29
N GLU A 98 10.25 3.91 20.10
CA GLU A 98 9.91 5.31 20.43
C GLU A 98 9.27 6.07 19.25
N LEU A 99 9.24 5.47 18.04
CA LEU A 99 8.69 6.09 16.84
C LEU A 99 7.23 5.68 16.66
N GLU A 100 6.30 6.64 16.74
CA GLU A 100 4.89 6.37 16.45
C GLU A 100 4.68 6.14 14.95
N CYS A 101 4.14 4.99 14.58
CA CYS A 101 3.93 4.59 13.20
C CYS A 101 2.43 4.54 12.89
N THR A 102 2.02 5.22 11.83
CA THR A 102 0.65 5.19 11.32
C THR A 102 0.66 4.60 9.92
N VAL A 103 -0.19 3.60 9.65
CA VAL A 103 -0.45 3.11 8.29
C VAL A 103 -1.69 3.82 7.77
N LEU A 104 -1.57 4.55 6.67
CA LEU A 104 -2.69 5.10 5.93
C LEU A 104 -2.92 4.26 4.68
N ASP A 105 -4.11 3.69 4.55
CA ASP A 105 -4.55 3.02 3.31
C ASP A 105 -6.06 3.16 3.12
N LEU A 106 -6.59 2.64 2.01
CA LEU A 106 -8.02 2.66 1.73
C LEU A 106 -8.79 1.92 2.83
N PRO A 107 -10.02 2.35 3.18
CA PRO A 107 -10.79 1.75 4.27
C PRO A 107 -10.95 0.22 4.16
N HIS A 108 -11.11 -0.31 2.95
CA HIS A 108 -11.27 -1.74 2.72
C HIS A 108 -9.97 -2.56 2.87
N VAL A 109 -8.81 -1.90 2.88
CA VAL A 109 -7.49 -2.55 3.05
C VAL A 109 -7.18 -2.72 4.53
N VAL A 110 -7.48 -1.68 5.34
CA VAL A 110 -7.22 -1.69 6.78
C VAL A 110 -8.39 -2.19 7.63
N ASP A 111 -9.51 -2.54 7.02
CA ASP A 111 -10.68 -3.06 7.73
C ASP A 111 -10.32 -4.32 8.54
N GLY A 112 -10.74 -4.34 9.80
CA GLY A 112 -10.44 -5.41 10.75
C GLY A 112 -8.97 -5.49 11.23
N LEU A 113 -8.05 -4.65 10.72
CA LEU A 113 -6.69 -4.58 11.25
C LEU A 113 -6.66 -3.81 12.56
N GLN A 114 -5.90 -4.36 13.53
CA GLN A 114 -5.68 -3.71 14.81
C GLN A 114 -4.21 -3.34 14.96
N GLY A 115 -3.99 -2.12 15.43
CA GLY A 115 -2.67 -1.66 15.84
C GLY A 115 -2.19 -2.36 17.12
N GLU A 116 -0.88 -2.36 17.33
CA GLU A 116 -0.25 -2.89 18.54
C GLU A 116 0.95 -2.00 18.91
N GLY A 117 1.10 -1.68 20.20
CA GLY A 117 2.18 -0.81 20.67
C GLY A 117 2.13 0.58 20.06
N ASN A 118 3.22 0.99 19.39
CA ASN A 118 3.41 2.26 18.69
C ASN A 118 2.95 2.22 17.21
N LEU A 119 2.09 1.27 16.84
CA LEU A 119 1.54 1.16 15.48
C LEU A 119 0.03 1.37 15.48
N THR A 120 -0.46 2.22 14.57
CA THR A 120 -1.89 2.45 14.33
C THR A 120 -2.26 2.33 12.85
N PHE A 121 -3.53 2.07 12.56
CA PHE A 121 -4.08 1.99 11.20
C PHE A 121 -5.16 3.05 11.02
N VAL A 122 -5.12 3.74 9.89
CA VAL A 122 -6.08 4.77 9.49
C VAL A 122 -6.60 4.45 8.10
N GLY A 123 -7.92 4.29 7.98
CA GLY A 123 -8.60 4.16 6.70
C GLY A 123 -8.91 5.54 6.12
N GLY A 124 -8.46 5.83 4.91
CA GLY A 124 -8.64 7.14 4.29
C GLY A 124 -8.25 7.19 2.82
N ASP A 125 -8.19 8.40 2.29
CA ASP A 125 -7.73 8.70 0.94
C ASP A 125 -6.59 9.72 1.02
N MET A 126 -5.39 9.30 0.61
CA MET A 126 -4.18 10.13 0.63
C MET A 126 -4.28 11.38 -0.27
N PHE A 127 -5.20 11.40 -1.23
CA PHE A 127 -5.46 12.57 -2.07
C PHE A 127 -6.38 13.60 -1.39
N VAL A 128 -7.02 13.22 -0.28
CA VAL A 128 -7.89 14.09 0.52
C VAL A 128 -7.15 14.57 1.77
N ASP A 129 -6.61 13.64 2.56
CA ASP A 129 -5.92 13.97 3.80
C ASP A 129 -4.86 12.90 4.16
N ILE A 130 -3.72 13.37 4.67
CA ILE A 130 -2.65 12.51 5.18
C ILE A 130 -2.40 12.91 6.64
N PRO A 131 -2.45 11.97 7.61
CA PRO A 131 -2.14 12.26 9.00
C PRO A 131 -0.79 12.97 9.15
N ALA A 132 -0.76 14.01 10.00
CA ALA A 132 0.46 14.73 10.29
C ALA A 132 1.49 13.81 10.96
N ALA A 133 2.71 13.82 10.44
CA ALA A 133 3.85 13.08 10.97
C ALA A 133 5.16 13.80 10.61
N ASP A 134 6.26 13.44 11.27
CA ASP A 134 7.59 13.97 10.96
C ASP A 134 8.11 13.44 9.62
N CYS A 135 7.65 12.24 9.22
CA CYS A 135 8.04 11.59 7.99
C CYS A 135 6.85 10.91 7.29
N VAL A 136 6.87 11.00 5.96
CA VAL A 136 5.99 10.23 5.08
C VAL A 136 6.82 9.16 4.38
N LEU A 137 6.45 7.90 4.57
CA LEU A 137 6.96 6.77 3.80
C LEU A 137 5.98 6.47 2.66
N LEU A 138 6.51 6.38 1.44
CA LEU A 138 5.76 6.02 0.23
C LEU A 138 6.45 4.83 -0.43
N LYS A 139 5.98 3.62 -0.09
CA LYS A 139 6.41 2.37 -0.72
C LYS A 139 5.20 1.79 -1.44
N VAL A 140 5.15 1.99 -2.75
CA VAL A 140 4.11 1.43 -3.64
C VAL A 140 4.52 0.05 -4.13
#